data_AF-A0A0S3WYP7-F1
#
_entry.id   AF-A0A0S3WYP7-F1
#
_cell.length_a   1.000
_cell.length_b   1.000
_cell.length_c   1.000
_cell.angle_alpha   90.00
_cell.angle_beta   90.00
_cell.angle_gamma   90.00
#
_symmetry.space_group_name_H-M   'P 1'
#
loop_
_entity.id
_entity.type
_entity.pdbx_description
1 polymer ?
#
loop_
_entity_poly.entity_id
_entity_poly.type
_entity_poly.pdbx_seq_one_letter_code
_entity_poly.pdbx_strand_id
1 'polypeptide(L)'
;MRYFDPLRNEYFFDRNRPSFDAILYYYQSGGRLRRPVNVPLDMFSEEIKFYELGVEAMEKFREDEGFIREEERPLPEKEFQRQIWLLFEHPESSGPARGIAIVSVMVILISIVIFCLETLPDLKEDTTGRMITVGNSTYFYKPNIFSDPFFVVETLCIIWFSFELIVRFFACPSKAAFFKNMMNTIDVVAIIPYFITLGTELAEDQESAEAKGEQATSLAILRVIRLVRVFRIFKLSRHSKGLQILGQTLKASMRELGLLIFFLFIGVILFSSAVYFAEA
;
A
#
# COMPACT_ATOMS: atom_id res chain seq x y z
N MET A 1 38.15 -34.22 18.95
CA MET A 1 38.04 -35.67 19.22
C MET A 1 36.67 -36.12 19.78
N ARG A 2 35.62 -35.29 19.83
CA ARG A 2 34.36 -35.63 20.53
C ARG A 2 33.56 -36.80 19.93
N TYR A 3 33.67 -37.03 18.61
CA TYR A 3 32.88 -38.04 17.88
C TYR A 3 33.75 -39.12 17.21
N PHE A 4 35.06 -39.15 17.47
CA PHE A 4 35.99 -40.05 16.81
C PHE A 4 36.17 -41.34 17.63
N ASP A 5 35.91 -42.50 17.01
CA ASP A 5 36.21 -43.82 17.57
C ASP A 5 37.56 -44.32 17.05
N PRO A 6 38.61 -44.41 17.90
CA PRO A 6 39.93 -44.84 17.48
C PRO A 6 40.03 -46.36 17.21
N LEU A 7 39.14 -47.18 17.76
CA LEU A 7 39.16 -48.64 17.54
C LEU A 7 38.66 -48.98 16.13
N ARG A 8 37.69 -48.22 15.64
CA ARG A 8 37.09 -48.38 14.30
C ARG A 8 37.63 -47.41 13.27
N ASN A 9 38.43 -46.42 13.70
CA ASN A 9 38.96 -45.35 12.88
C ASN A 9 37.85 -44.60 12.10
N GLU A 10 36.74 -44.30 12.77
CA GLU A 10 35.56 -43.66 12.18
C GLU A 10 35.03 -42.51 13.04
N TYR A 11 34.27 -41.62 12.43
CA TYR A 11 33.46 -40.64 13.16
C TYR A 11 32.03 -41.17 13.29
N PHE A 12 31.57 -41.40 14.50
CA PHE A 12 30.23 -41.93 14.76
C PHE A 12 29.26 -40.83 15.20
N PHE A 13 28.12 -40.76 14.52
CA PHE A 13 27.04 -39.81 14.80
C PHE A 13 25.72 -40.57 14.95
N ASP A 14 25.17 -40.61 16.17
CA ASP A 14 23.85 -41.19 16.44
C ASP A 14 22.74 -40.20 16.08
N ARG A 15 22.51 -40.01 14.78
CA ARG A 15 21.66 -38.94 14.22
C ARG A 15 20.79 -39.42 13.06
N ASN A 16 20.03 -38.49 12.49
CA ASN A 16 19.13 -38.78 11.39
C ASN A 16 19.88 -39.25 10.14
N ARG A 17 19.76 -40.54 9.83
CA ARG A 17 20.47 -41.18 8.71
C ARG A 17 20.08 -40.59 7.34
N PRO A 18 18.79 -40.42 7.00
CA PRO A 18 18.41 -39.89 5.69
C PRO A 18 18.94 -38.48 5.38
N SER A 19 19.17 -37.66 6.40
CA SER A 19 19.69 -36.30 6.22
C SER A 19 21.18 -36.28 5.83
N PHE A 20 21.96 -37.26 6.29
CA PHE A 20 23.41 -37.22 6.16
C PHE A 20 23.88 -37.30 4.70
N ASP A 21 23.13 -37.96 3.81
CA ASP A 21 23.46 -38.01 2.38
C ASP A 21 23.56 -36.61 1.78
N ALA A 22 22.63 -35.72 2.12
CA ALA A 22 22.65 -34.34 1.64
C ALA A 22 23.76 -33.50 2.31
N ILE A 23 24.04 -33.75 3.59
CA ILE A 23 25.15 -33.10 4.31
C ILE A 23 26.49 -33.47 3.69
N LEU A 24 26.71 -34.75 3.41
CA LEU A 24 27.93 -35.22 2.76
C LEU A 24 28.03 -34.67 1.33
N TYR A 25 26.92 -34.68 0.58
CA TYR A 25 26.88 -34.15 -0.77
C TYR A 25 27.19 -32.65 -0.83
N TYR A 26 26.81 -31.87 0.20
CA TYR A 26 27.18 -30.45 0.28
C TYR A 26 28.69 -30.24 0.19
N TYR A 27 29.48 -31.03 0.92
CA TYR A 27 30.95 -30.96 0.84
C TYR A 27 31.47 -31.49 -0.50
N GLN A 28 30.92 -32.59 -1.01
CA GLN A 28 31.36 -33.20 -2.28
C GLN A 28 31.10 -32.32 -3.49
N SER A 29 29.97 -31.61 -3.50
CA SER A 29 29.53 -30.75 -4.59
C SER A 29 30.11 -29.34 -4.54
N GLY A 30 30.86 -29.01 -3.49
CA GLY A 30 31.38 -27.66 -3.26
C GLY A 30 30.29 -26.65 -2.88
N GLY A 31 29.22 -27.09 -2.21
CA GLY A 31 28.24 -26.19 -1.59
C GLY A 31 26.78 -26.34 -2.02
N ARG A 32 26.39 -27.44 -2.69
CA ARG A 32 24.97 -27.68 -3.03
C ARG A 32 24.27 -28.38 -1.87
N LEU A 33 23.31 -27.69 -1.25
CA LEU A 33 22.51 -28.21 -0.16
C LEU A 33 21.06 -28.36 -0.60
N ARG A 34 20.54 -29.58 -0.62
CA ARG A 34 19.14 -29.88 -0.96
C ARG A 34 18.59 -30.88 0.05
N ARG A 35 17.44 -30.57 0.64
CA ARG A 35 16.78 -31.49 1.56
C ARG A 35 16.30 -32.74 0.82
N PRO A 36 16.56 -33.93 1.36
CA PRO A 36 15.94 -35.15 0.85
C PRO A 36 14.41 -35.07 0.98
N VAL A 37 13.67 -35.44 -0.08
CA VAL A 37 12.21 -35.27 -0.14
C VAL A 37 11.45 -36.00 0.97
N ASN A 38 12.03 -37.07 1.50
CA ASN A 38 11.50 -37.90 2.59
C ASN A 38 11.86 -37.38 4.00
N VAL A 39 12.60 -36.28 4.11
CA VAL A 39 13.02 -35.70 5.38
C VAL A 39 12.21 -34.45 5.67
N PRO A 40 11.54 -34.35 6.84
CA PRO A 40 10.87 -33.12 7.26
C PRO A 40 11.82 -31.91 7.30
N LEU A 41 11.28 -30.72 7.03
CA LEU A 41 12.07 -29.48 6.95
C LEU A 41 12.76 -29.14 8.28
N ASP A 42 12.00 -29.20 9.37
CA ASP A 42 12.47 -28.94 10.73
C ASP A 42 13.64 -29.85 11.10
N MET A 43 13.49 -31.16 10.86
CA MET A 43 14.53 -32.17 11.09
C MET A 43 15.79 -31.88 10.28
N PHE A 44 15.66 -31.61 8.98
CA PHE A 44 16.83 -31.31 8.15
C PHE A 44 17.51 -30.01 8.58
N SER A 45 16.74 -29.00 9.00
CA SER A 45 17.28 -27.75 9.52
C SER A 45 18.09 -27.92 10.81
N GLU A 46 17.70 -28.86 11.67
CA GLU A 46 18.46 -29.23 12.87
C GLU A 46 19.77 -29.92 12.50
N GLU A 47 19.79 -30.78 11.49
CA GLU A 47 21.02 -31.42 11.02
C GLU A 47 21.99 -30.40 10.40
N ILE A 48 21.50 -29.45 9.59
CA ILE A 48 22.35 -28.36 9.06
C ILE A 48 23.01 -27.56 10.19
N LYS A 49 22.24 -27.27 11.26
CA LYS A 49 22.78 -26.59 12.46
C LYS A 49 23.78 -27.47 13.21
N PHE A 50 23.47 -28.75 13.40
CA PHE A 50 24.33 -29.68 14.13
C PHE A 50 25.69 -29.87 13.45
N TYR A 51 25.70 -30.02 12.12
CA TYR A 51 26.94 -30.14 11.35
C TYR A 51 27.62 -28.80 11.05
N GLU A 52 27.11 -27.70 11.60
CA GLU A 52 27.70 -26.37 11.54
C GLU A 52 28.05 -25.91 10.11
N LEU A 53 27.17 -26.17 9.13
CA LEU A 53 27.38 -25.78 7.72
C LEU A 53 27.46 -24.25 7.50
N GLY A 54 27.16 -23.45 8.53
CA GLY A 54 27.25 -22.01 8.51
C GLY A 54 25.94 -21.30 8.18
N VAL A 55 25.90 -20.00 8.49
CA VAL A 55 24.73 -19.13 8.28
C VAL A 55 24.40 -18.97 6.79
N GLU A 56 25.41 -18.84 5.94
CA GLU A 56 25.23 -18.68 4.49
C GLU A 56 24.56 -19.92 3.85
N ALA A 57 24.97 -21.12 4.26
CA ALA A 57 24.36 -22.36 3.77
C ALA A 57 22.91 -22.51 4.25
N MET A 58 22.64 -22.14 5.50
CA MET A 58 21.29 -22.13 6.07
C MET A 58 20.38 -21.11 5.37
N GLU A 59 20.87 -19.91 5.08
CA GLU A 59 20.12 -18.88 4.36
C GLU A 59 19.78 -19.33 2.95
N LYS A 60 20.77 -19.84 2.21
CA LYS A 60 20.56 -20.38 0.87
C LYS A 60 19.57 -21.55 0.85
N PHE A 61 19.66 -22.43 1.85
CA PHE A 61 18.70 -23.52 2.03
C PHE A 61 17.26 -23.00 2.25
N ARG A 62 17.09 -21.99 3.11
CA ARG A 62 15.78 -21.37 3.36
C ARG A 62 15.20 -20.76 2.08
N GLU A 63 16.00 -20.02 1.33
CA GLU A 63 15.58 -19.44 0.05
C GLU A 63 15.16 -20.53 -0.95
N ASP A 64 15.95 -21.61 -1.07
CA ASP A 64 15.66 -22.75 -1.95
C ASP A 64 14.40 -23.53 -1.56
N GLU A 65 14.04 -23.58 -0.26
CA GLU A 65 12.79 -24.17 0.25
C GLU A 65 11.59 -23.21 0.14
N GLY A 66 11.78 -22.01 -0.42
CA GLY A 66 10.71 -21.04 -0.60
C GLY A 66 10.39 -20.21 0.64
N PHE A 67 11.27 -20.22 1.66
CA PHE A 67 11.17 -19.24 2.75
C PHE A 67 11.62 -17.89 2.21
N ILE A 68 10.64 -17.01 2.01
CA ILE A 68 10.90 -15.61 1.69
C ILE A 68 11.58 -15.00 2.91
N ARG A 69 12.79 -14.47 2.71
CA ARG A 69 13.48 -13.68 3.71
C ARG A 69 12.55 -12.54 4.14
N GLU A 70 12.17 -12.49 5.41
CA GLU A 70 11.51 -11.30 5.93
C GLU A 70 12.47 -10.14 5.72
N GLU A 71 12.12 -9.19 4.84
CA GLU A 71 12.88 -7.95 4.71
C GLU A 71 12.97 -7.32 6.10
N GLU A 72 14.18 -7.27 6.64
CA GLU A 72 14.45 -6.59 7.90
C GLU A 72 14.03 -5.14 7.73
N ARG A 73 12.93 -4.76 8.39
CA ARG A 73 12.42 -3.38 8.32
C ARG A 73 13.34 -2.54 9.20
N PRO A 74 14.13 -1.62 8.64
CA PRO A 74 15.02 -0.81 9.45
C PRO A 74 14.19 -0.01 10.45
N LEU A 75 14.63 0.01 11.70
CA LEU A 75 14.04 0.84 12.75
C LEU A 75 14.86 2.13 12.87
N PRO A 76 14.24 3.26 13.24
CA PRO A 76 14.98 4.48 13.56
C PRO A 76 15.94 4.24 14.73
N GLU A 77 17.14 4.81 14.65
CA GLU A 77 18.16 4.67 15.70
C GLU A 77 17.76 5.37 17.01
N LYS A 78 17.10 6.53 16.91
CA LYS A 78 16.68 7.32 18.08
C LYS A 78 15.45 6.70 18.73
N GLU A 79 15.51 6.49 20.05
CA GLU A 79 14.43 5.83 20.81
C GLU A 79 13.07 6.51 20.66
N PHE A 80 13.01 7.83 20.75
CA PHE A 80 11.76 8.58 20.58
C PHE A 80 11.17 8.42 19.17
N GLN A 81 12.00 8.49 18.13
CA GLN A 81 11.56 8.28 16.76
C GLN A 81 11.09 6.84 16.55
N ARG A 82 11.80 5.87 17.13
CA ARG A 82 11.43 4.45 17.10
C ARG A 82 10.08 4.20 17.76
N GLN A 83 9.82 4.81 18.93
CA GLN A 83 8.53 4.70 19.61
C GLN A 83 7.38 5.25 18.76
N ILE A 84 7.54 6.45 18.18
CA ILE A 84 6.53 7.03 17.28
C ILE A 84 6.35 6.17 16.03
N TRP A 85 7.45 5.70 15.44
CA TRP A 85 7.41 4.85 14.25
C TRP A 85 6.63 3.56 14.51
N LEU A 86 6.91 2.87 15.63
CA LEU A 86 6.16 1.67 16.02
C LEU A 86 4.67 1.97 16.24
N LEU A 87 4.36 3.10 16.85
CA LEU A 87 2.99 3.51 17.15
C LEU A 87 2.13 3.74 15.88
N PHE A 88 2.71 4.33 14.83
CA PHE A 88 1.99 4.71 13.61
C PHE A 88 2.16 3.73 12.44
N GLU A 89 3.27 2.99 12.37
CA GLU A 89 3.55 2.05 11.27
C GLU A 89 3.13 0.61 11.62
N HIS A 90 3.17 0.24 12.90
CA HIS A 90 2.97 -1.13 13.36
C HIS A 90 1.84 -1.23 14.39
N PRO A 91 0.57 -1.43 13.95
CA PRO A 91 -0.58 -1.56 14.86
C PRO A 91 -0.40 -2.66 15.91
N GLU A 92 0.30 -3.75 15.57
CA GLU A 92 0.53 -4.87 16.49
C GLU A 92 1.58 -4.61 17.57
N SER A 93 2.26 -3.46 17.53
CA SER A 93 3.32 -3.14 18.48
C SER A 93 2.82 -2.91 19.90
N SER A 94 1.61 -2.35 20.07
CA SER A 94 1.07 -1.99 21.38
C SER A 94 -0.45 -1.72 21.34
N GLY A 95 -1.10 -1.71 22.52
CA GLY A 95 -2.51 -1.34 22.66
C GLY A 95 -2.85 0.06 22.08
N PRO A 96 -2.09 1.12 22.43
CA PRO A 96 -2.27 2.44 21.81
C PRO A 96 -2.08 2.45 20.29
N ALA A 97 -1.14 1.67 19.75
CA ALA A 97 -0.93 1.55 18.31
C ALA A 97 -2.17 0.95 17.61
N ARG A 98 -2.79 -0.07 18.21
CA ARG A 98 -4.08 -0.61 17.75
C ARG A 98 -5.18 0.43 17.80
N GLY A 99 -5.25 1.22 18.88
CA GLY A 99 -6.22 2.32 19.02
C GLY A 99 -6.10 3.35 17.90
N ILE A 100 -4.89 3.83 17.61
CA ILE A 100 -4.63 4.76 16.51
C ILE A 100 -5.00 4.13 15.17
N ALA A 101 -4.64 2.87 14.93
CA ALA A 101 -5.00 2.18 13.70
C ALA A 101 -6.52 2.08 13.50
N ILE A 102 -7.30 1.81 14.56
CA ILE A 102 -8.76 1.79 14.51
C ILE A 102 -9.30 3.18 14.16
N VAL A 103 -8.80 4.23 14.80
CA VAL A 103 -9.20 5.62 14.48
C VAL A 103 -8.89 5.94 13.02
N SER A 104 -7.70 5.61 12.52
CA SER A 104 -7.33 5.84 11.12
C SER A 104 -8.26 5.11 10.16
N VAL A 105 -8.63 3.85 10.43
CA VAL A 105 -9.61 3.11 9.62
C VAL A 105 -10.97 3.81 9.64
N MET A 106 -11.45 4.26 10.80
CA MET A 106 -12.73 4.97 10.90
C MET A 106 -12.73 6.28 10.11
N VAL A 107 -11.65 7.07 10.19
CA VAL A 107 -11.51 8.31 9.40
C VAL A 107 -11.50 8.01 7.91
N ILE A 108 -10.85 6.92 7.47
CA ILE A 108 -10.89 6.48 6.06
C ILE A 108 -12.32 6.14 5.65
N LEU A 109 -13.05 5.35 6.43
CA LEU A 109 -14.43 4.98 6.12
C LEU A 109 -15.35 6.21 6.07
N ILE A 110 -15.24 7.12 7.04
CA ILE A 110 -15.99 8.38 7.06
C ILE A 110 -15.70 9.19 5.80
N SER A 111 -14.43 9.33 5.41
CA SER A 111 -14.07 10.02 4.17
C SER A 111 -14.74 9.37 2.96
N ILE A 112 -14.73 8.03 2.83
CA ILE A 112 -15.36 7.35 1.70
C ILE A 112 -16.87 7.58 1.68
N VAL A 113 -17.53 7.48 2.84
CA VAL A 113 -18.98 7.73 2.95
C VAL A 113 -19.31 9.15 2.49
N ILE A 114 -18.55 10.15 2.92
CA ILE A 114 -18.74 11.56 2.52
C ILE A 114 -18.57 11.73 1.01
N PHE A 115 -17.53 11.13 0.44
CA PHE A 115 -17.33 11.15 -1.02
C PHE A 115 -18.53 10.55 -1.76
N CYS A 116 -19.09 9.44 -1.26
CA CYS A 116 -20.30 8.86 -1.85
C CYS A 116 -21.51 9.79 -1.68
N LEU A 117 -21.70 10.40 -0.51
CA LEU A 117 -22.82 11.31 -0.26
C LEU A 117 -22.76 12.58 -1.12
N GLU A 118 -21.57 13.13 -1.38
CA GLU A 118 -21.37 14.28 -2.29
C GLU A 118 -21.80 13.99 -3.73
N THR A 119 -21.88 12.71 -4.13
CA THR A 119 -22.39 12.34 -5.46
C THR A 119 -23.90 12.34 -5.56
N LEU A 120 -24.62 12.37 -4.43
CA LEU A 120 -26.08 12.36 -4.42
C LEU A 120 -26.64 13.73 -4.85
N PRO A 121 -27.53 13.78 -5.85
CA PRO A 121 -28.08 15.04 -6.35
C PRO A 121 -28.92 15.76 -5.28
N ASP A 122 -29.58 15.02 -4.40
CA ASP A 122 -30.45 15.56 -3.35
C ASP A 122 -29.68 16.32 -2.24
N LEU A 123 -28.39 16.00 -2.07
CA LEU A 123 -27.49 16.63 -1.09
C LEU A 123 -26.63 17.73 -1.70
N LYS A 124 -26.69 17.90 -3.03
CA LYS A 124 -25.90 18.87 -3.75
C LYS A 124 -26.56 20.24 -3.62
N GLU A 125 -26.16 21.01 -2.62
CA GLU A 125 -26.54 22.42 -2.54
C GLU A 125 -26.02 23.16 -3.79
N ASP A 126 -26.88 23.98 -4.41
CA ASP A 126 -26.52 24.83 -5.54
C ASP A 126 -25.39 25.79 -5.15
N THR A 127 -24.15 25.36 -5.39
CA THR A 127 -22.92 26.11 -5.10
C THR A 127 -22.73 27.29 -6.07
N THR A 128 -23.54 27.36 -7.13
CA THR A 128 -23.56 28.42 -8.14
C THR A 128 -24.09 29.77 -7.63
N GLY A 129 -24.42 29.85 -6.35
CA GLY A 129 -25.03 31.01 -5.74
C GLY A 129 -26.51 31.10 -6.08
N ARG A 130 -27.31 31.53 -5.11
CA ARG A 130 -28.74 31.76 -5.31
C ARG A 130 -28.99 33.25 -5.42
N MET A 131 -29.70 33.66 -6.45
CA MET A 131 -30.27 35.00 -6.48
C MET A 131 -31.47 35.03 -5.54
N ILE A 132 -31.33 35.74 -4.43
CA ILE A 132 -32.41 35.92 -3.46
C ILE A 132 -32.93 37.34 -3.63
N THR A 133 -34.19 37.47 -4.02
CA THR A 133 -34.88 38.76 -4.11
C THR A 133 -35.52 39.06 -2.76
N VAL A 134 -35.10 40.14 -2.10
CA VAL A 134 -35.70 40.62 -0.85
C VAL A 134 -36.23 42.03 -1.10
N GLY A 135 -37.55 42.16 -1.23
CA GLY A 135 -38.19 43.42 -1.64
C GLY A 135 -37.93 43.76 -3.12
N ASN A 136 -37.47 44.98 -3.42
CA ASN A 136 -37.10 45.44 -4.76
C ASN A 136 -35.61 45.22 -5.12
N SER A 137 -34.86 44.52 -4.27
CA SER A 137 -33.42 44.32 -4.44
C SER A 137 -33.09 42.83 -4.61
N THR A 138 -32.28 42.52 -5.62
CA THR A 138 -31.79 41.17 -5.90
C THR A 138 -30.38 41.03 -5.36
N TYR A 139 -30.16 40.11 -4.44
CA TYR A 139 -28.84 39.81 -3.86
C TYR A 139 -28.32 38.49 -4.41
N PHE A 140 -27.06 38.46 -4.81
CA PHE A 140 -26.37 37.22 -5.14
C PHE A 140 -25.77 36.64 -3.86
N TYR A 141 -26.37 35.57 -3.34
CA TYR A 141 -25.87 34.85 -2.18
C TYR A 141 -25.00 33.68 -2.64
N LYS A 142 -23.68 33.80 -2.48
CA LYS A 142 -22.74 32.66 -2.60
C LYS A 142 -22.53 32.10 -1.19
N PRO A 143 -23.01 30.87 -0.89
CA PRO A 143 -22.76 30.26 0.41
C PRO A 143 -21.26 30.13 0.66
N ASN A 144 -20.82 30.40 1.89
CA ASN A 144 -19.42 30.29 2.26
C ASN A 144 -19.04 28.81 2.32
N ILE A 145 -18.00 28.39 1.59
CA ILE A 145 -17.58 26.98 1.52
C ILE A 145 -17.18 26.43 2.89
N PHE A 146 -16.66 27.28 3.77
CA PHE A 146 -16.32 26.92 5.15
C PHE A 146 -17.54 26.57 6.02
N SER A 147 -18.75 26.89 5.56
CA SER A 147 -20.01 26.53 6.22
C SER A 147 -20.63 25.24 5.68
N ASP A 148 -20.10 24.70 4.57
CA ASP A 148 -20.55 23.42 4.02
C ASP A 148 -20.12 22.26 4.95
N PRO A 149 -21.06 21.49 5.52
CA PRO A 149 -20.74 20.35 6.36
C PRO A 149 -19.85 19.32 5.67
N PHE A 150 -20.01 19.10 4.36
CA PHE A 150 -19.18 18.15 3.62
C PHE A 150 -17.73 18.63 3.54
N PHE A 151 -17.51 19.91 3.19
CA PHE A 151 -16.20 20.52 3.20
C PHE A 151 -15.52 20.49 4.57
N VAL A 152 -16.26 20.77 5.66
CA VAL A 152 -15.70 20.75 7.02
C VAL A 152 -15.23 19.36 7.40
N VAL A 153 -16.05 18.33 7.18
CA VAL A 153 -15.66 16.96 7.56
C VAL A 153 -14.57 16.42 6.64
N GLU A 154 -14.60 16.73 5.34
CA GLU A 154 -13.48 16.42 4.43
C GLU A 154 -12.19 17.05 4.94
N THR A 155 -12.22 18.35 5.29
CA THR A 155 -11.06 19.06 5.84
C THR A 155 -10.52 18.38 7.10
N LEU A 156 -11.38 17.96 8.03
CA LEU A 156 -10.97 17.22 9.23
C LEU A 156 -10.32 15.86 8.90
N CYS A 157 -10.88 15.12 7.94
CA CYS A 157 -10.28 13.87 7.48
C CYS A 157 -8.89 14.09 6.85
N ILE A 158 -8.74 15.13 6.03
CA ILE A 158 -7.47 15.45 5.38
C ILE A 158 -6.44 15.92 6.42
N ILE A 159 -6.83 16.73 7.40
CA ILE A 159 -5.95 17.10 8.53
C ILE A 159 -5.41 15.85 9.22
N TRP A 160 -6.27 14.86 9.51
CA TRP A 160 -5.83 13.60 10.12
C TRP A 160 -4.86 12.83 9.21
N PHE A 161 -5.15 12.72 7.91
CA PHE A 161 -4.27 12.03 6.95
C PHE A 161 -2.93 12.73 6.80
N SER A 162 -2.91 14.06 6.74
CA SER A 162 -1.69 14.86 6.69
C SER A 162 -0.90 14.70 7.98
N PHE A 163 -1.55 14.75 9.15
CA PHE A 163 -0.91 14.51 10.44
C PHE A 163 -0.20 13.15 10.48
N GLU A 164 -0.92 12.09 10.10
CA GLU A 164 -0.41 10.74 9.98
C GLU A 164 0.81 10.63 9.04
N LEU A 165 0.74 11.26 7.87
CA LEU A 165 1.82 11.26 6.90
C LEU A 165 3.04 12.03 7.42
N ILE A 166 2.84 13.18 8.04
CA ILE A 166 3.89 14.05 8.59
C ILE A 166 4.61 13.35 9.75
N VAL A 167 3.86 12.77 10.69
CA VAL A 167 4.42 12.05 11.83
C VAL A 167 5.28 10.87 11.35
N ARG A 168 4.77 10.07 10.39
CA ARG A 168 5.55 8.98 9.79
C ARG A 168 6.77 9.50 9.04
N PHE A 169 6.63 10.57 8.27
CA PHE A 169 7.75 11.18 7.55
C PHE A 169 8.87 11.62 8.50
N PHE A 170 8.55 12.24 9.65
CA PHE A 170 9.57 12.65 10.61
C PHE A 170 10.15 11.47 11.41
N ALA A 171 9.34 10.46 11.73
CA ALA A 171 9.78 9.29 12.50
C ALA A 171 10.49 8.22 11.67
N CYS A 172 10.43 8.24 10.34
CA CYS A 172 10.98 7.17 9.51
C CYS A 172 12.53 7.10 9.55
N PRO A 173 13.11 5.88 9.38
CA PRO A 173 14.56 5.65 9.40
C PRO A 173 15.29 6.29 8.20
N SER A 174 14.65 6.37 7.03
CA SER A 174 15.23 6.96 5.82
C SER A 174 14.18 7.73 5.03
N LYS A 175 14.44 9.02 4.78
CA LYS A 175 13.53 9.91 4.04
C LYS A 175 13.43 9.52 2.56
N ALA A 176 14.53 9.10 1.94
CA ALA A 176 14.54 8.67 0.54
C ALA A 176 13.80 7.34 0.34
N ALA A 177 13.98 6.40 1.27
CA ALA A 177 13.25 5.13 1.24
C ALA A 177 11.75 5.33 1.49
N PHE A 178 11.38 6.34 2.30
CA PHE A 178 10.00 6.69 2.59
C PHE A 178 9.19 6.97 1.32
N PHE A 179 9.70 7.79 0.40
CA PHE A 179 9.00 8.12 -0.85
C PHE A 179 9.04 6.99 -1.90
N LYS A 180 9.93 6.01 -1.75
CA LYS A 180 9.95 4.81 -2.61
C LYS A 180 8.95 3.74 -2.16
N ASN A 181 8.43 3.83 -0.95
CA ASN A 181 7.48 2.88 -0.41
C ASN A 181 6.07 3.16 -0.97
N MET A 182 5.49 2.14 -1.62
CA MET A 182 4.15 2.20 -2.23
C MET A 182 3.05 2.66 -1.26
N MET A 183 3.09 2.23 0.00
CA MET A 183 2.05 2.60 0.98
C MET A 183 2.10 4.10 1.30
N ASN A 184 3.31 4.68 1.36
CA ASN A 184 3.48 6.10 1.60
C ASN A 184 3.09 6.93 0.37
N THR A 185 3.31 6.42 -0.84
CA THR A 185 2.79 7.03 -2.08
C THR A 185 1.27 7.10 -2.06
N ILE A 186 0.59 6.04 -1.62
CA ILE A 186 -0.87 6.04 -1.45
C ILE A 186 -1.31 7.10 -0.44
N ASP A 187 -0.60 7.24 0.69
CA ASP A 187 -0.89 8.27 1.69
C ASP A 187 -0.76 9.69 1.12
N VAL A 188 0.22 9.94 0.24
CA VAL A 188 0.39 11.22 -0.45
C VAL A 188 -0.74 11.47 -1.46
N VAL A 189 -1.05 10.48 -2.32
CA VAL A 189 -2.13 10.58 -3.31
C VAL A 189 -3.48 10.82 -2.65
N ALA A 190 -3.70 10.30 -1.44
CA ALA A 190 -4.95 10.48 -0.70
C ALA A 190 -5.22 11.93 -0.25
N ILE A 191 -4.19 12.78 -0.11
CA ILE A 191 -4.34 14.17 0.35
C ILE A 191 -4.21 15.21 -0.77
N ILE A 192 -3.50 14.87 -1.86
CA ILE A 192 -3.24 15.78 -2.99
C ILE A 192 -4.52 16.45 -3.54
N PRO A 193 -5.63 15.73 -3.80
CA PRO A 193 -6.82 16.34 -4.40
C PRO A 193 -7.37 17.52 -3.61
N TYR A 194 -7.32 17.46 -2.27
CA TYR A 194 -7.81 18.53 -1.40
C TYR A 194 -6.96 19.78 -1.55
N PHE A 195 -5.63 19.66 -1.46
CA PHE A 195 -4.73 20.81 -1.57
C PHE A 195 -4.78 21.45 -2.96
N ILE A 196 -4.98 20.66 -4.03
CA ILE A 196 -5.18 21.23 -5.37
C ILE A 196 -6.50 22.00 -5.43
N THR A 197 -7.60 21.43 -4.93
CA THR A 197 -8.93 22.09 -4.95
C THR A 197 -8.91 23.39 -4.15
N LEU A 198 -8.35 23.36 -2.93
CA LEU A 198 -8.24 24.54 -2.10
C LEU A 198 -7.34 25.62 -2.73
N GLY A 199 -6.21 25.22 -3.33
CA GLY A 199 -5.31 26.14 -4.01
C GLY A 199 -5.96 26.83 -5.21
N THR A 200 -6.75 26.09 -6.00
CA THR A 200 -7.48 26.66 -7.14
C THR A 200 -8.59 27.61 -6.69
N GLU A 201 -9.35 27.27 -5.65
CA GLU A 201 -10.43 28.12 -5.16
C GLU A 201 -9.91 29.44 -4.54
N LEU A 202 -8.78 29.39 -3.82
CA LEU A 202 -8.15 30.59 -3.26
C LEU A 202 -7.54 31.49 -4.34
N ALA A 203 -7.03 30.90 -5.44
CA ALA A 203 -6.53 31.67 -6.59
C ALA A 203 -7.67 32.38 -7.33
N GLU A 204 -8.83 31.72 -7.48
CA GLU A 204 -10.02 32.30 -8.11
C GLU A 204 -10.58 33.51 -7.34
N ASP A 205 -10.53 33.52 -6.01
CA ASP A 205 -10.99 34.65 -5.19
C ASP A 205 -10.03 35.87 -5.26
N GLN A 206 -8.77 35.69 -5.69
CA GLN A 206 -7.79 36.78 -5.85
C GLN A 206 -7.80 37.41 -7.25
N GLU A 207 -8.11 36.66 -8.30
CA GLU A 207 -8.16 37.18 -9.66
C GLU A 207 -9.53 37.79 -10.00
N SER A 208 -9.64 39.10 -9.78
CA SER A 208 -10.75 39.89 -10.28
C SER A 208 -10.72 40.00 -11.81
N ALA A 209 -11.69 39.34 -12.45
CA ALA A 209 -12.38 39.74 -13.69
C ALA A 209 -11.76 39.59 -15.10
N GLU A 210 -10.49 39.20 -15.33
CA GLU A 210 -9.95 39.21 -16.72
C GLU A 210 -9.73 37.84 -17.42
N ALA A 211 -9.75 36.69 -16.72
CA ALA A 211 -9.44 35.38 -17.32
C ALA A 211 -10.65 34.43 -17.49
N LYS A 212 -11.74 34.89 -18.12
CA LYS A 212 -12.92 34.01 -18.41
C LYS A 212 -12.66 32.89 -19.44
N GLY A 213 -11.55 32.95 -20.17
CA GLY A 213 -11.19 31.96 -21.22
C GLY A 213 -10.59 30.65 -20.71
N GLU A 214 -9.88 30.66 -19.57
CA GLU A 214 -9.26 29.46 -18.97
C GLU A 214 -10.20 28.74 -17.96
N GLN A 215 -11.38 29.29 -17.72
CA GLN A 215 -12.35 28.77 -16.75
C GLN A 215 -12.96 27.41 -17.16
N ALA A 216 -13.08 27.12 -18.45
CA ALA A 216 -13.63 25.85 -18.91
C ALA A 216 -12.64 24.67 -18.73
N THR A 217 -11.34 24.93 -18.88
CA THR A 217 -10.29 23.92 -18.70
C THR A 217 -10.03 23.64 -17.22
N SER A 218 -10.05 24.67 -16.36
CA SER A 218 -9.94 24.48 -14.90
C SER A 218 -11.10 23.65 -14.33
N LEU A 219 -12.35 23.91 -14.76
CA LEU A 219 -13.53 23.14 -14.33
C LEU A 219 -13.47 21.66 -14.77
N ALA A 220 -12.91 21.36 -15.95
CA ALA A 220 -12.73 19.98 -16.40
C ALA A 220 -11.66 19.25 -15.57
N ILE A 221 -10.55 19.92 -15.26
CA ILE A 221 -9.46 19.38 -14.45
C ILE A 221 -9.94 19.10 -13.02
N LEU A 222 -10.73 20.00 -12.42
CA LEU A 222 -11.31 19.81 -11.09
C LEU A 222 -12.23 18.58 -11.00
N ARG A 223 -12.96 18.25 -12.07
CA ARG A 223 -13.78 17.02 -12.13
C ARG A 223 -12.92 15.77 -12.09
N VAL A 224 -11.80 15.75 -12.81
CA VAL A 224 -10.86 14.62 -12.79
C VAL A 224 -10.20 14.51 -11.42
N ILE A 225 -9.82 15.62 -10.79
CA ILE A 225 -9.23 15.64 -9.44
C ILE A 225 -10.19 15.04 -8.39
N ARG A 226 -11.50 15.29 -8.51
CA ARG A 226 -12.50 14.66 -7.64
C ARG A 226 -12.50 13.14 -7.79
N LEU A 227 -12.30 12.59 -8.98
CA LEU A 227 -12.16 11.13 -9.17
C LEU A 227 -10.93 10.59 -8.45
N VAL A 228 -9.83 11.34 -8.41
CA VAL A 228 -8.60 10.93 -7.71
C VAL A 228 -8.86 10.73 -6.21
N ARG A 229 -9.84 11.43 -5.60
CA ARG A 229 -10.21 11.23 -4.19
C ARG A 229 -10.60 9.78 -3.88
N VAL A 230 -11.13 9.03 -4.86
CA VAL A 230 -11.50 7.61 -4.67
C VAL A 230 -10.28 6.76 -4.27
N PHE A 231 -9.07 7.12 -4.71
CA PHE A 231 -7.86 6.37 -4.40
C PHE A 231 -7.54 6.36 -2.90
N ARG A 232 -8.12 7.25 -2.08
CA ARG A 232 -7.98 7.21 -0.61
C ARG A 232 -8.49 5.89 -0.01
N ILE A 233 -9.37 5.16 -0.71
CA ILE A 233 -9.78 3.80 -0.31
C ILE A 233 -8.58 2.85 -0.18
N PHE A 234 -7.56 3.01 -1.03
CA PHE A 234 -6.37 2.17 -0.99
C PHE A 234 -5.53 2.39 0.27
N LYS A 235 -5.76 3.45 1.04
CA LYS A 235 -5.13 3.64 2.36
C LYS A 235 -5.51 2.52 3.34
N LEU A 236 -6.66 1.87 3.15
CA LEU A 236 -7.04 0.65 3.88
C LEU A 236 -6.02 -0.49 3.69
N SER A 237 -5.23 -0.49 2.62
CA SER A 237 -4.19 -1.51 2.37
C SER A 237 -3.17 -1.56 3.49
N ARG A 238 -2.87 -0.45 4.18
CA ARG A 238 -1.96 -0.45 5.33
C ARG A 238 -2.48 -1.30 6.49
N HIS A 239 -3.80 -1.34 6.66
CA HIS A 239 -4.48 -2.03 7.75
C HIS A 239 -5.06 -3.39 7.33
N SER A 240 -5.08 -3.70 6.03
CA SER A 240 -5.60 -4.97 5.50
C SER A 240 -4.48 -5.83 4.91
N LYS A 241 -4.15 -6.92 5.61
CA LYS A 241 -3.21 -7.93 5.10
C LYS A 241 -3.69 -8.55 3.79
N GLY A 242 -5.00 -8.77 3.64
CA GLY A 242 -5.58 -9.28 2.40
C GLY A 242 -5.30 -8.38 1.20
N LEU A 243 -5.40 -7.06 1.37
CA LEU A 243 -5.13 -6.11 0.28
C LEU A 243 -3.63 -5.99 -0.02
N GLN A 244 -2.75 -6.15 0.98
CA GLN A 244 -1.30 -6.25 0.77
C GLN A 244 -0.94 -7.50 -0.02
N ILE A 245 -1.50 -8.65 0.34
CA ILE A 245 -1.31 -9.92 -0.37
C ILE A 245 -1.84 -9.80 -1.79
N LEU A 246 -3.03 -9.24 -1.98
CA LEU A 246 -3.59 -8.99 -3.32
C LEU A 246 -2.63 -8.15 -4.17
N GLY A 247 -2.07 -7.07 -3.61
CA GLY A 247 -1.09 -6.23 -4.31
C GLY A 247 0.19 -6.99 -4.67
N GLN A 248 0.70 -7.84 -3.78
CA GLN A 248 1.87 -8.69 -4.05
C GLN A 248 1.58 -9.71 -5.15
N THR A 249 0.43 -10.38 -5.10
CA THR A 249 -0.01 -11.34 -6.11
C THR A 249 -0.17 -10.66 -7.47
N LEU A 250 -0.83 -9.51 -7.53
CA LEU A 250 -0.96 -8.74 -8.77
C LEU A 250 0.40 -8.34 -9.33
N LYS A 251 1.31 -7.84 -8.48
CA LYS A 251 2.67 -7.48 -8.89
C LYS A 251 3.44 -8.68 -9.45
N ALA A 252 3.34 -9.84 -8.81
CA ALA A 252 4.00 -11.07 -9.24
C ALA A 252 3.41 -11.62 -10.55
N SER A 253 2.11 -11.40 -10.78
CA SER A 253 1.38 -11.91 -11.95
C SER A 253 1.13 -10.87 -13.05
N MET A 254 1.87 -9.74 -13.04
CA MET A 254 1.66 -8.65 -14.03
C MET A 254 1.82 -9.11 -15.47
N ARG A 255 2.73 -10.07 -15.74
CA ARG A 255 2.97 -10.60 -17.09
C ARG A 255 1.75 -11.40 -17.57
N GLU A 256 1.24 -12.27 -16.71
CA GLU A 256 0.09 -13.13 -16.97
C GLU A 256 -1.19 -12.28 -17.10
N LEU A 257 -1.36 -11.27 -16.25
CA LEU A 257 -2.44 -10.29 -16.35
C LEU A 257 -2.37 -9.50 -17.67
N GLY A 258 -1.18 -9.10 -18.11
CA GLY A 258 -0.98 -8.43 -19.40
C GLY A 258 -1.39 -9.30 -20.59
N LEU A 259 -1.02 -10.59 -20.57
CA LEU A 259 -1.44 -11.55 -21.60
C LEU A 259 -2.96 -11.75 -21.64
N LEU A 260 -3.61 -11.82 -20.47
CA LEU A 260 -5.07 -11.91 -20.38
C LEU A 260 -5.75 -10.70 -21.05
N ILE A 261 -5.31 -9.48 -20.71
CA ILE A 261 -5.86 -8.25 -21.29
C ILE A 261 -5.61 -8.21 -22.81
N PHE A 262 -4.44 -8.66 -23.27
CA PHE A 262 -4.11 -8.73 -24.69
C PHE A 262 -5.04 -9.65 -25.47
N PHE A 263 -5.29 -10.87 -24.99
CA PHE A 263 -6.23 -11.79 -25.64
C PHE A 263 -7.67 -11.29 -25.58
N LEU A 264 -8.07 -10.67 -24.47
CA LEU A 264 -9.38 -10.03 -24.36
C LEU A 264 -9.55 -8.95 -25.44
N PHE A 265 -8.52 -8.12 -25.67
CA PHE A 265 -8.56 -7.06 -26.66
C PHE A 265 -8.69 -7.60 -28.10
N ILE A 266 -7.94 -8.65 -28.45
CA ILE A 266 -8.09 -9.34 -29.74
C ILE A 266 -9.52 -9.88 -29.91
N GLY A 267 -10.05 -10.53 -28.87
CA GLY A 267 -11.41 -11.05 -28.86
C GLY A 267 -12.44 -9.95 -29.10
N VAL A 268 -12.34 -8.84 -28.37
CA VAL A 268 -13.22 -7.67 -28.54
C VAL A 268 -13.18 -7.17 -29.98
N ILE A 269 -12.01 -6.92 -30.56
CA ILE A 269 -11.91 -6.41 -31.95
C ILE A 269 -12.54 -7.40 -32.94
N LEU A 270 -12.20 -8.68 -32.84
CA LEU A 270 -12.62 -9.70 -33.80
C LEU A 270 -14.14 -9.90 -33.74
N PHE A 271 -14.70 -10.08 -32.54
CA PHE A 271 -16.13 -10.32 -32.37
C PHE A 271 -16.96 -9.06 -32.64
N SER A 272 -16.50 -7.87 -32.23
CA SER A 272 -17.18 -6.61 -32.58
C SER A 272 -17.23 -6.41 -34.10
N SER A 273 -16.15 -6.73 -34.82
CA SER A 273 -16.12 -6.65 -36.29
C SER A 273 -17.07 -7.67 -36.94
N ALA A 274 -17.09 -8.91 -36.44
CA ALA A 274 -17.96 -9.95 -36.96
C ALA A 274 -19.44 -9.61 -36.79
N VAL A 275 -19.83 -9.12 -35.60
CA VAL A 275 -21.20 -8.66 -35.34
C VAL A 275 -21.55 -7.47 -36.21
N TYR A 276 -20.65 -6.48 -36.34
CA TYR A 276 -20.88 -5.34 -37.22
C TYR A 276 -21.21 -5.75 -38.65
N PHE A 277 -20.47 -6.70 -39.24
CA PHE A 277 -20.74 -7.19 -40.60
C PHE A 277 -21.93 -8.15 -40.69
N ALA A 278 -22.36 -8.78 -39.60
CA ALA A 278 -23.53 -9.64 -39.57
C ALA A 278 -24.84 -8.85 -39.39
N GLU A 279 -24.79 -7.70 -38.70
CA GLU A 279 -25.92 -6.79 -38.48
C GLU A 279 -26.01 -5.66 -39.51
N ALA A 280 -24.92 -5.33 -40.21
CA ALA A 280 -24.90 -4.39 -41.34
C ALA A 280 -25.40 -5.04 -42.64
#